data_AF-A0A961NXB6-F1
#
_entry.id   AF-A0A961NXB6-F1
#
_cell.length_a   1.000
_cell.length_b   1.000
_cell.length_c   1.000
_cell.angle_alpha   90.00
_cell.angle_beta   90.00
_cell.angle_gamma   90.00
#
_symmetry.space_group_name_H-M   'P 1'
#
loop_
_entity.id
_entity.type
_entity.pdbx_description
1 polymer ?
#
loop_
_entity_poly.entity_id
_entity_poly.type
_entity_poly.pdbx_seq_one_letter_code
_entity_poly.pdbx_strand_id
1 'polypeptide(L)'
;MKRLKFALLAVALLAAAGGLAWYWHRGTIYPSTDDAYVEANILTIAPQVMARVTRVNATEGARVAAGDVLVELDDSALKATVDAARAQLDLAIQSAGATASNVAAAEASL
;
A
#
# COMPACT_ATOMS: atom_id res chain seq x y z
N MET A 1 -68.96 31.40 15.70
CA MET A 1 -68.01 31.52 14.56
C MET A 1 -66.61 32.00 14.94
N LYS A 2 -66.43 32.99 15.83
CA LYS A 2 -65.08 33.52 16.19
C LYS A 2 -64.17 32.47 16.87
N ARG A 3 -64.72 31.66 17.80
CA ARG A 3 -63.98 30.60 18.52
C ARG A 3 -63.41 29.51 17.60
N LEU A 4 -64.15 29.14 16.56
CA LEU A 4 -63.69 28.16 15.57
C LEU A 4 -62.53 28.71 14.72
N LYS A 5 -62.59 30.00 14.36
CA LYS A 5 -61.49 30.69 13.67
C LYS A 5 -60.22 30.75 14.54
N PHE A 6 -60.36 31.01 15.85
CA PHE A 6 -59.24 30.97 16.80
C PHE A 6 -58.67 29.56 16.98
N ALA A 7 -59.50 28.52 17.06
CA ALA A 7 -59.04 27.14 17.15
C ALA A 7 -58.27 26.71 15.89
N LEU A 8 -58.78 27.06 14.70
CA LEU A 8 -58.07 26.80 13.43
C LEU A 8 -56.74 27.56 13.36
N LEU A 9 -56.71 28.82 13.81
CA LEU A 9 -55.47 29.60 13.87
C LEU A 9 -54.44 28.96 14.81
N ALA A 10 -54.86 28.48 15.97
CA ALA A 10 -53.98 27.81 16.92
C ALA A 10 -53.38 26.50 16.36
N VAL A 11 -54.20 25.69 15.67
CA VAL A 11 -53.72 24.47 15.01
C VAL A 11 -52.74 24.78 13.88
N ALA A 12 -53.02 25.80 13.06
CA ALA A 12 -52.12 26.23 12.00
C ALA A 12 -50.76 26.70 12.55
N LEU A 13 -50.77 27.45 13.66
CA LEU A 13 -49.55 27.89 14.34
C LEU A 13 -48.75 26.72 14.94
N LEU A 14 -49.42 25.74 15.56
CA LEU A 14 -48.76 24.54 16.08
C LEU A 14 -48.16 23.68 14.97
N ALA A 15 -48.87 23.52 13.85
CA ALA A 15 -48.34 22.79 12.69
C ALA A 15 -47.13 23.52 12.08
N ALA A 16 -47.17 24.85 11.98
CA ALA A 16 -46.04 25.64 11.51
C ALA A 16 -44.83 25.53 12.45
N ALA A 17 -45.05 25.62 13.77
CA ALA A 17 -43.99 25.46 14.77
C ALA A 17 -43.37 24.06 14.74
N GLY A 18 -44.20 23.01 14.63
CA GLY A 18 -43.74 21.63 14.50
C GLY A 18 -42.95 21.38 13.22
N GLY A 19 -43.41 21.95 12.10
CA GLY A 19 -42.71 21.88 10.82
C GLY A 19 -41.34 22.58 10.84
N LEU A 20 -41.27 23.77 11.44
CA LEU A 20 -40.00 24.49 11.63
C LEU A 20 -39.03 23.71 12.53
N ALA A 21 -39.53 23.19 13.65
CA ALA A 21 -38.73 22.39 14.58
C ALA A 21 -38.16 21.14 13.91
N TRP A 22 -38.99 20.44 13.12
CA TRP A 22 -38.54 19.28 12.35
C TRP A 22 -37.50 19.64 11.29
N TYR A 23 -37.71 20.73 10.54
CA TYR A 23 -36.79 21.20 9.51
C TYR A 23 -35.42 21.55 10.10
N TRP A 24 -35.40 22.32 11.20
CA TRP A 24 -34.16 22.64 11.91
C TRP A 24 -33.46 21.39 12.43
N HIS A 25 -34.20 20.52 13.13
CA HIS A 25 -33.65 19.28 13.67
C HIS A 25 -33.07 18.37 12.58
N ARG A 26 -33.69 18.33 11.39
CA ARG A 26 -33.19 17.56 10.25
C ARG A 26 -31.88 18.14 9.71
N GLY A 27 -31.78 19.46 9.57
CA GLY A 27 -30.56 20.12 9.09
C GLY A 27 -29.38 19.98 10.04
N THR A 28 -29.62 19.88 11.35
CA THR A 28 -28.54 19.70 12.34
C THR A 28 -28.01 18.27 12.38
N ILE A 29 -28.87 17.27 12.20
CA ILE A 29 -28.48 15.84 12.31
C ILE A 29 -27.90 15.30 11.01
N TYR A 30 -28.33 15.84 9.87
CA TYR A 30 -27.91 15.37 8.55
C TYR A 30 -27.20 16.51 7.80
N PRO A 31 -25.96 16.83 8.17
CA PRO A 31 -25.16 17.78 7.39
C PRO A 31 -24.97 17.20 5.99
N SER A 32 -25.43 17.94 4.99
CA SER A 32 -25.20 17.66 3.57
C SER A 32 -24.20 18.68 3.06
N THR A 33 -23.16 18.22 2.39
CA THR A 33 -22.18 19.07 1.73
C THR A 33 -21.83 18.44 0.40
N ASP A 34 -21.68 19.28 -0.62
CA ASP A 34 -21.11 18.85 -1.91
C ASP A 34 -19.58 18.86 -1.85
N ASP A 35 -19.01 19.54 -0.85
CA ASP A 35 -17.57 19.63 -0.59
C ASP A 35 -17.13 18.52 0.36
N ALA A 36 -17.00 17.32 -0.17
CA ALA A 36 -16.45 16.16 0.54
C ALA A 36 -15.25 15.58 -0.21
N TYR A 37 -14.17 15.29 0.53
CA TYR A 37 -12.95 14.69 -0.01
C TYR A 37 -12.73 13.31 0.63
N VAL A 38 -12.25 12.36 -0.17
CA VAL A 38 -11.82 11.05 0.31
C VAL A 38 -10.31 11.09 0.51
N GLU A 39 -9.87 10.82 1.73
CA GLU A 39 -8.46 10.68 2.05
C GLU A 39 -7.96 9.28 1.68
N ALA A 40 -6.80 9.21 1.05
CA ALA A 40 -6.13 7.96 0.71
C ALA A 40 -4.62 8.10 0.89
N ASN A 41 -3.97 7.02 1.33
CA ASN A 41 -2.51 6.95 1.39
C ASN A 41 -1.97 6.71 -0.01
N ILE A 42 -1.27 7.70 -0.57
CA ILE A 42 -0.61 7.59 -1.88
C ILE A 42 0.88 7.34 -1.65
N LEU A 43 1.35 6.19 -2.13
CA LEU A 43 2.74 5.76 -1.98
C LEU A 43 3.34 5.53 -3.37
N THR A 44 4.54 6.08 -3.59
CA THR A 44 5.30 5.82 -4.81
C THR A 44 6.12 4.55 -4.63
N ILE A 45 5.93 3.59 -5.53
CA ILE A 45 6.69 2.34 -5.56
C ILE A 45 7.83 2.50 -6.57
N ALA A 46 9.06 2.23 -6.13
CA ALA A 46 10.26 2.30 -6.96
C ALA A 46 11.13 1.05 -6.76
N PRO A 47 11.82 0.58 -7.81
CA PRO A 47 12.76 -0.53 -7.68
C PRO A 47 13.99 -0.11 -6.87
N GLN A 48 14.51 -1.03 -6.06
CA GLN A 48 15.73 -0.79 -5.27
C GLN A 48 17.01 -0.84 -6.10
N VAL A 49 16.96 -1.45 -7.29
CA VAL A 49 18.08 -1.63 -8.19
C VAL A 49 17.75 -1.04 -9.56
N MET A 50 18.77 -0.50 -10.22
CA MET A 50 18.64 0.02 -11.58
C MET A 50 18.78 -1.14 -12.56
N ALA A 51 17.70 -1.46 -13.26
CA ALA A 51 17.64 -2.53 -14.25
C ALA A 51 16.60 -2.21 -15.34
N ARG A 52 16.71 -2.90 -16.48
CA ARG A 52 15.76 -2.76 -17.59
C ARG A 52 14.44 -3.44 -17.23
N VAL A 53 13.32 -2.78 -17.47
CA VAL A 53 11.99 -3.38 -17.33
C VAL A 53 11.76 -4.40 -18.45
N THR A 54 11.41 -5.63 -18.08
CA THR A 54 11.08 -6.71 -19.04
C THR A 54 9.58 -6.86 -19.22
N ARG A 55 8.80 -6.63 -18.15
CA ARG A 55 7.34 -6.74 -18.17
C ARG A 55 6.69 -5.85 -17.12
N VAL A 56 5.50 -5.34 -17.43
CA VAL A 56 4.62 -4.64 -16.50
C VAL A 56 3.36 -5.48 -16.36
N ASN A 57 3.06 -5.89 -15.13
CA ASN A 57 1.96 -6.82 -14.83
C ASN A 57 0.70 -6.09 -14.31
N ALA A 58 0.83 -4.81 -13.92
CA ALA A 58 -0.28 -3.99 -13.44
C ALA A 58 -0.77 -2.99 -14.51
N THR A 59 -2.07 -2.75 -14.53
CA THR A 59 -2.70 -1.70 -15.35
C THR A 59 -3.18 -0.56 -14.46
N GLU A 60 -3.45 0.59 -15.07
CA GLU A 60 -4.04 1.73 -14.36
C GLU A 60 -5.38 1.34 -13.70
N GLY A 61 -5.58 1.75 -12.44
CA GLY A 61 -6.78 1.43 -11.66
C GLY A 61 -6.89 -0.03 -11.20
N ALA A 62 -5.91 -0.89 -11.50
CA ALA A 62 -5.92 -2.27 -11.05
C ALA A 62 -5.84 -2.36 -9.52
N ARG A 63 -6.63 -3.26 -8.94
CA ARG A 63 -6.56 -3.60 -7.52
C ARG A 63 -5.45 -4.63 -7.32
N VAL A 64 -4.48 -4.31 -6.48
CA VAL A 64 -3.33 -5.17 -6.17
C VAL A 64 -3.22 -5.41 -4.67
N ALA A 65 -2.65 -6.54 -4.29
CA ALA A 65 -2.37 -6.92 -2.91
C ALA A 65 -0.88 -6.81 -2.61
N ALA A 66 -0.55 -6.80 -1.31
CA ALA A 66 0.84 -6.86 -0.88
C ALA A 66 1.48 -8.19 -1.31
N GLY A 67 2.64 -8.09 -1.96
CA GLY A 67 3.36 -9.25 -2.51
C GLY A 67 3.14 -9.48 -4.00
N ASP A 68 2.18 -8.78 -4.63
CA ASP A 68 1.96 -8.90 -6.08
C ASP A 68 3.14 -8.31 -6.87
N VAL A 69 3.57 -9.04 -7.90
CA VAL A 69 4.64 -8.60 -8.79
C VAL A 69 4.08 -7.59 -9.78
N LEU A 70 4.36 -6.30 -9.55
CA LEU A 70 3.87 -5.20 -10.40
C LEU A 70 4.70 -5.04 -11.68
N VAL A 71 6.02 -5.17 -11.57
CA VAL A 71 6.99 -4.95 -12.64
C VAL A 71 8.10 -5.98 -12.51
N GLU A 72 8.53 -6.52 -13.64
CA GLU A 72 9.66 -7.43 -13.73
C GLU A 72 10.86 -6.72 -14.35
N LEU A 73 12.02 -6.96 -13.75
CA LEU A 73 13.29 -6.38 -14.15
C LEU A 73 14.22 -7.46 -14.69
N ASP A 74 15.05 -7.09 -15.65
CA ASP A 74 16.11 -7.93 -16.19
C ASP A 74 17.18 -8.17 -15.13
N ASP A 75 17.29 -9.42 -14.67
CA ASP A 75 18.21 -9.83 -13.60
C ASP A 75 19.50 -10.49 -14.11
N SER A 76 19.73 -10.49 -15.43
CA SER A 76 20.89 -11.17 -16.05
C SER A 76 22.24 -10.70 -15.49
N ALA A 77 22.44 -9.38 -15.36
CA ALA A 77 23.66 -8.81 -14.81
C ALA A 77 23.84 -9.13 -13.30
N LEU A 78 22.73 -9.14 -12.55
CA LEU A 78 22.73 -9.49 -11.13
C LEU A 78 23.10 -10.96 -10.93
N LYS A 79 22.51 -11.86 -11.72
CA LYS A 79 22.85 -13.29 -11.73
C LYS A 79 24.31 -13.53 -12.04
N ALA A 80 24.84 -12.89 -13.09
CA ALA A 80 26.26 -13.01 -13.44
C ALA A 80 27.19 -12.58 -12.29
N THR A 81 26.82 -11.52 -11.56
CA THR A 81 27.57 -11.04 -10.39
C THR A 81 27.52 -12.04 -9.24
N VAL A 82 26.34 -12.61 -8.96
CA VAL A 82 26.16 -13.63 -7.94
C VAL A 82 26.96 -14.89 -8.27
N ASP A 83 26.93 -15.33 -9.53
CA ASP A 83 27.65 -16.51 -9.98
C ASP A 83 29.17 -16.31 -9.91
N ALA A 84 29.67 -15.13 -10.26
CA ALA A 84 31.08 -14.78 -10.09
C ALA A 84 31.51 -14.80 -8.62
N ALA A 85 30.68 -14.27 -7.71
CA ALA A 85 30.96 -14.29 -6.27
C ALA A 85 30.96 -15.72 -5.71
N ARG A 86 30.06 -16.58 -6.18
CA ARG A 86 30.04 -18.01 -5.82
C ARG A 86 31.29 -18.74 -6.29
N ALA A 87 31.73 -18.50 -7.53
CA ALA A 87 32.96 -19.09 -8.04
C ALA A 87 34.20 -18.66 -7.24
N GLN A 88 34.26 -17.41 -6.80
CA GLN A 88 35.33 -16.92 -5.92
C GLN A 88 35.30 -17.60 -4.54
N LEU A 89 34.12 -17.83 -3.98
CA LEU A 89 33.96 -18.56 -2.73
C LEU A 89 34.46 -20.01 -2.87
N ASP A 90 34.08 -20.70 -3.94
CA ASP A 90 34.52 -22.08 -4.18
C ASP A 90 36.04 -22.18 -4.32
N LEU A 91 36.65 -21.22 -5.02
CA LEU A 91 38.10 -21.14 -5.15
C LEU A 91 38.79 -20.94 -3.79
N ALA A 92 38.22 -20.10 -2.92
CA ALA A 92 38.74 -19.86 -1.58
C ALA A 92 38.62 -21.10 -0.67
N ILE A 93 37.53 -21.86 -0.78
CA ILE A 93 37.36 -23.12 -0.06
C ILE A 93 38.40 -24.14 -0.51
N GLN A 94 38.61 -24.27 -1.83
CA GLN A 94 39.62 -25.17 -2.38
C GLN A 94 41.03 -24.80 -1.96
N SER A 95 41.37 -23.51 -1.96
CA SER A 95 42.69 -23.05 -1.52
C SER A 95 42.92 -23.30 -0.03
N ALA A 96 41.92 -23.04 0.82
CA ALA A 96 42.00 -23.34 2.25
C ALA A 96 42.16 -24.84 2.52
N GLY A 97 41.43 -25.70 1.80
CA GLY A 97 41.58 -27.15 1.87
C GLY A 97 42.95 -27.65 1.42
N ALA A 98 43.50 -27.06 0.36
CA ALA A 98 44.86 -27.35 -0.11
C ALA A 98 45.90 -26.92 0.92
N THR A 99 45.77 -25.72 1.51
CA THR A 99 46.66 -25.25 2.59
C THR A 99 46.62 -26.18 3.79
N ALA A 100 45.43 -26.62 4.23
CA ALA A 100 45.30 -27.56 5.35
C ALA A 100 45.98 -28.91 5.05
N SER A 101 45.82 -29.42 3.83
CA SER A 101 46.46 -30.66 3.39
C SER A 101 47.99 -30.54 3.37
N ASN A 102 48.52 -29.39 2.93
CA ASN A 102 49.95 -29.12 2.92
C ASN A 102 50.54 -29.05 4.34
N VAL A 103 49.82 -28.45 5.31
CA VAL A 103 50.25 -28.41 6.71
C VAL A 103 50.31 -29.82 7.31
N ALA A 104 49.28 -30.64 7.09
CA ALA A 104 49.26 -32.02 7.59
C ALA A 104 50.41 -32.87 7.01
N ALA A 105 50.74 -32.69 5.72
CA ALA A 105 51.86 -33.39 5.08
C ALA A 105 53.23 -32.96 5.67
N ALA A 106 53.40 -31.67 6.00
CA ALA A 106 54.63 -31.17 6.61
C ALA A 106 54.84 -31.75 8.03
N GLU A 107 53.77 -31.81 8.84
CA GLU A 107 53.83 -32.39 10.19
C GLU A 107 54.17 -33.89 10.18
N ALA A 108 53.65 -34.66 9.21
CA ALA A 108 53.93 -36.09 9.09
C ALA A 108 55.38 -36.43 8.67
N SER A 109 56.13 -35.44 8.19
CA SER A 109 57.52 -35.61 7.74
C SER A 109 58.57 -35.30 8.81
N LEU A 110 58.14 -34.84 10.00
CA LEU A 110 58.96 -34.63 11.20
C LEU A 110 59.01 -35.90 12.06
#